data_AF-A0A1B8Y4L0-F1
#
_entry.id   AF-A0A1B8Y4L0-F1
#
_cell.length_a   1.000
_cell.length_b   1.000
_cell.length_c   1.000
_cell.angle_alpha   90.00
_cell.angle_beta   90.00
_cell.angle_gamma   90.00
#
_symmetry.space_group_name_H-M   'P 1'
#
loop_
_entity.id
_entity.type
_entity.pdbx_description
1 polymer ?
#
loop_
_entity_poly.entity_id
_entity_poly.type
_entity_poly.pdbx_seq_one_letter_code
_entity_poly.pdbx_strand_id
1 'polypeptide(L)'
;MAAAQPLYELKELLGASASSGNFVDGKFLSVEEVYNCLMNKPIGLNNAGQTMSRYLGKTLGDPYLKLGMALPVTTLRHVTTERPTREILASESFKTQNWSNLPWKHPNARLSYWSIQVPPESTERACLKAFQDLVPPEGSKDLEKYFNRQFANSPAFNSASCYGNFKFSLPLSDLLSEYKEQHCQGAEPEFRVLGTAMYKQEIAHIVLVHSPMATEFSDLPSVPIVGGNANPLPFVFRSQEDGKLIWRPESTSIFLKMKISEKVCSIRKCKPYCTDCDDDTCGYYGDNCVWNELILAFHLPGNEPLRIPREKLLESLSGCDILEPYLREEETRLRQEGAQDIIRSLKAEPVERKILNPWNGSEPPC
;
A
#
# COMPACT_ATOMS: atom_id res chain seq x y z
N MET A 1 -30.70 -12.85 -21.82
CA MET A 1 -30.41 -11.47 -21.43
C MET A 1 -29.81 -11.50 -20.04
N ALA A 2 -28.48 -11.48 -19.93
CA ALA A 2 -27.81 -11.44 -18.63
C ALA A 2 -28.02 -10.05 -18.05
N ALA A 3 -28.78 -9.96 -16.96
CA ALA A 3 -28.92 -8.72 -16.21
C ALA A 3 -27.51 -8.28 -15.77
N ALA A 4 -27.10 -7.08 -16.16
CA ALA A 4 -25.90 -6.47 -15.65
C ALA A 4 -25.99 -6.46 -14.12
N GLN A 5 -25.09 -7.17 -13.43
CA GLN A 5 -24.99 -7.03 -11.98
C GLN A 5 -24.79 -5.54 -11.68
N PRO A 6 -25.54 -4.93 -10.75
CA PRO A 6 -25.38 -3.53 -10.43
C PRO A 6 -23.91 -3.27 -10.08
N LEU A 7 -23.33 -2.23 -10.65
CA LEU A 7 -21.91 -1.89 -10.63
C LEU A 7 -21.30 -1.68 -9.21
N TYR A 8 -22.06 -1.90 -8.14
CA TYR A 8 -21.88 -1.27 -6.82
C TYR A 8 -22.17 -2.19 -5.62
N GLU A 9 -21.81 -3.47 -5.64
CA GLU A 9 -21.82 -4.26 -4.39
C GLU A 9 -20.61 -3.91 -3.52
N LEU A 10 -20.73 -2.81 -2.76
CA LEU A 10 -19.82 -2.47 -1.68
C LEU A 10 -20.01 -3.44 -0.51
N LYS A 11 -18.96 -4.16 -0.12
CA LYS A 11 -18.99 -5.17 0.95
C LYS A 11 -18.21 -4.68 2.16
N GLU A 12 -18.69 -4.95 3.37
CA GLU A 12 -17.92 -4.66 4.58
C GLU A 12 -16.83 -5.74 4.74
N LEU A 13 -15.57 -5.31 4.87
CA LEU A 13 -14.44 -6.15 5.23
C LEU A 13 -14.17 -6.02 6.72
N LEU A 14 -14.06 -7.17 7.39
CA LEU A 14 -13.51 -7.24 8.74
C LEU A 14 -12.01 -7.47 8.64
N GLY A 15 -11.23 -6.46 8.98
CA GLY A 15 -9.77 -6.53 9.10
C GLY A 15 -9.33 -7.27 10.36
N ALA A 16 -8.02 -7.51 10.46
CA ALA A 16 -7.40 -7.91 11.73
C ALA A 16 -7.77 -6.85 12.80
N SER A 17 -8.11 -7.29 14.03
CA SER A 17 -8.64 -6.49 15.14
C SER A 17 -10.12 -6.06 15.08
N ALA A 18 -10.97 -6.71 14.25
CA ALA A 18 -12.40 -6.38 14.09
C ALA A 18 -12.65 -4.95 13.56
N SER A 19 -11.64 -4.36 12.93
CA SER A 19 -11.77 -3.11 12.20
C SER A 19 -12.63 -3.32 10.95
N SER A 20 -13.56 -2.42 10.68
CA SER A 20 -14.42 -2.50 9.49
C SER A 20 -13.97 -1.55 8.39
N GLY A 21 -13.74 -2.10 7.20
CA GLY A 21 -13.49 -1.37 5.96
C GLY A 21 -14.56 -1.69 4.91
N ASN A 22 -14.52 -1.02 3.77
CA ASN A 22 -15.36 -1.37 2.62
C ASN A 22 -14.51 -1.97 1.50
N PHE A 23 -15.12 -2.75 0.62
CA PHE A 23 -14.45 -3.40 -0.49
C PHE A 23 -15.32 -3.52 -1.73
N VAL A 24 -14.71 -3.29 -2.88
CA VAL A 24 -15.28 -3.58 -4.20
C VAL A 24 -14.39 -4.57 -4.92
N ASP A 25 -14.99 -5.69 -5.28
CA ASP A 25 -14.34 -6.85 -5.87
C ASP A 25 -14.02 -6.66 -7.36
N GLY A 26 -12.88 -7.19 -7.80
CA GLY A 26 -12.51 -7.29 -9.22
C GLY A 26 -12.30 -5.95 -9.94
N LYS A 27 -12.22 -4.84 -9.22
CA LYS A 27 -12.10 -3.49 -9.83
C LYS A 27 -11.12 -2.60 -9.08
N PHE A 28 -10.31 -1.86 -9.85
CA PHE A 28 -9.62 -0.68 -9.36
C PHE A 28 -10.52 0.53 -9.55
N LEU A 29 -10.93 1.15 -8.45
CA LEU A 29 -11.79 2.32 -8.48
C LEU A 29 -10.98 3.61 -8.35
N SER A 30 -11.40 4.63 -9.09
CA SER A 30 -11.00 6.01 -8.89
C SER A 30 -11.52 6.56 -7.56
N VAL A 31 -10.93 7.66 -7.09
CA VAL A 31 -11.41 8.44 -5.95
C VAL A 31 -12.88 8.86 -6.13
N GLU A 32 -13.26 9.20 -7.36
CA GLU A 32 -14.64 9.60 -7.69
C GLU A 32 -15.61 8.43 -7.67
N GLU A 33 -15.24 7.28 -8.23
CA GLU A 33 -16.05 6.06 -8.13
C GLU A 33 -16.20 5.60 -6.68
N VAL A 34 -15.13 5.68 -5.88
CA VAL A 34 -15.20 5.39 -4.43
C VAL A 34 -16.17 6.34 -3.73
N TYR A 35 -16.12 7.64 -4.02
CA TYR A 35 -17.07 8.61 -3.47
C TYR A 35 -18.51 8.26 -3.85
N ASN A 36 -18.76 7.95 -5.13
CA ASN A 36 -20.08 7.55 -5.62
C ASN A 36 -20.56 6.25 -4.97
N CYS A 37 -19.68 5.26 -4.76
CA CYS A 37 -19.99 4.02 -4.06
C CYS A 37 -20.46 4.27 -2.63
N LEU A 38 -19.82 5.21 -1.91
CA LEU A 38 -20.19 5.54 -0.53
C LEU A 38 -21.46 6.39 -0.46
N MET A 39 -21.59 7.40 -1.32
CA MET A 39 -22.75 8.31 -1.32
C MET A 39 -24.05 7.62 -1.71
N ASN A 40 -23.99 6.58 -2.56
CA ASN A 40 -25.15 5.79 -2.95
C ASN A 40 -25.59 4.76 -1.88
N LYS A 41 -24.93 4.72 -0.71
CA LYS A 41 -25.34 3.91 0.46
C LYS A 41 -25.61 4.79 1.70
N PRO A 42 -26.70 5.60 1.71
CA PRO A 42 -26.98 6.49 2.84
C PRO A 42 -27.38 5.75 4.14
N ILE A 43 -27.82 4.49 4.07
CA ILE A 43 -28.19 3.67 5.23
C ILE A 43 -27.15 2.57 5.40
N GLY A 44 -26.39 2.60 6.50
CA GLY A 44 -25.46 1.51 6.88
C GLY A 44 -23.97 1.83 6.79
N LEU A 45 -23.55 3.06 6.45
CA LEU A 45 -22.13 3.43 6.61
C LEU A 45 -21.79 3.58 8.09
N ASN A 46 -20.83 2.78 8.54
CA ASN A 46 -20.20 2.95 9.85
C ASN A 46 -19.44 4.30 9.94
N ASN A 47 -19.00 4.67 11.14
CA ASN A 47 -18.31 5.96 11.38
C ASN A 47 -17.08 6.17 10.49
N ALA A 48 -16.34 5.09 10.18
CA ALA A 48 -15.19 5.14 9.29
C ALA A 48 -15.59 5.49 7.85
N GLY A 49 -16.65 4.87 7.32
CA GLY A 49 -17.19 5.18 5.99
C GLY A 49 -17.73 6.61 5.86
N GLN A 50 -18.40 7.13 6.89
CA GLN A 50 -18.85 8.52 6.92
C GLN A 50 -17.67 9.51 6.94
N THR A 51 -16.65 9.20 7.74
CA THR A 51 -15.44 10.01 7.82
C THR A 51 -14.68 10.01 6.50
N MET A 52 -14.53 8.85 5.85
CA MET A 52 -13.95 8.74 4.52
C MET A 52 -14.71 9.55 3.47
N SER A 53 -16.04 9.49 3.47
CA SER A 53 -16.90 10.26 2.55
C SER A 53 -16.66 11.76 2.65
N ARG A 54 -16.44 12.26 3.88
CA ARG A 54 -16.08 13.66 4.13
C ARG A 54 -14.73 14.03 3.53
N TYR A 55 -13.73 13.16 3.68
CA TYR A 55 -12.38 13.37 3.14
C TYR A 55 -12.37 13.31 1.62
N LEU A 56 -13.11 12.37 1.03
CA LEU A 56 -13.30 12.25 -0.42
C LEU A 56 -13.89 13.52 -1.04
N GLY A 57 -14.93 14.09 -0.42
CA GLY A 57 -15.50 15.36 -0.90
C GLY A 57 -14.48 16.51 -0.93
N LYS A 58 -13.51 16.51 0.00
CA LYS A 58 -12.40 17.48 0.00
C LYS A 58 -11.39 17.17 -1.10
N THR A 59 -10.98 15.91 -1.23
CA THR A 59 -10.01 15.44 -2.26
C THR A 59 -10.53 15.68 -3.68
N LEU A 60 -11.81 15.43 -3.96
CA LEU A 60 -12.40 15.63 -5.28
C LEU A 60 -12.43 17.09 -5.73
N GLY A 61 -12.50 18.02 -4.78
CA GLY A 61 -12.52 19.45 -5.06
C GLY A 61 -11.14 20.05 -5.39
N ASP A 62 -10.07 19.25 -5.37
CA ASP A 62 -8.71 19.70 -5.64
C ASP A 62 -8.09 18.89 -6.81
N PRO A 63 -8.01 19.47 -8.03
CA PRO A 63 -7.47 18.77 -9.18
C PRO A 63 -5.98 18.41 -9.03
N TYR A 64 -5.25 19.03 -8.10
CA TYR A 64 -3.82 18.79 -7.88
C TYR A 64 -3.53 17.50 -7.14
N LEU A 65 -4.54 16.87 -6.54
CA LEU A 65 -4.39 15.54 -5.96
C LEU A 65 -4.43 14.46 -7.04
N LYS A 66 -5.16 14.69 -8.14
CA LYS A 66 -5.42 13.76 -9.25
C LYS A 66 -4.34 13.78 -10.34
N LEU A 67 -3.09 13.62 -9.93
CA LEU A 67 -1.92 13.82 -10.81
C LEU A 67 -1.73 12.72 -11.86
N GLY A 68 -2.26 11.52 -11.63
CA GLY A 68 -2.24 10.45 -12.63
C GLY A 68 -0.83 10.03 -13.07
N MET A 69 0.14 10.06 -12.17
CA MET A 69 1.55 9.79 -12.49
C MET A 69 1.80 8.30 -12.63
N ALA A 70 2.39 7.87 -13.74
CA ALA A 70 2.76 6.47 -13.96
C ALA A 70 4.10 6.17 -13.28
N LEU A 71 4.07 5.34 -12.24
CA LEU A 71 5.21 4.94 -11.43
C LEU A 71 5.50 3.44 -11.63
N PRO A 72 6.73 3.05 -12.03
CA PRO A 72 7.09 1.64 -12.08
C PRO A 72 7.13 1.07 -10.66
N VAL A 73 6.53 -0.10 -10.46
CA VAL A 73 6.55 -0.83 -9.19
C VAL A 73 7.83 -1.64 -9.11
N THR A 74 8.82 -1.15 -8.36
CA THR A 74 10.15 -1.79 -8.26
C THR A 74 10.41 -2.40 -6.90
N THR A 75 9.89 -1.81 -5.83
CA THR A 75 10.12 -2.24 -4.45
C THR A 75 8.81 -2.38 -3.72
N LEU A 76 8.68 -3.49 -3.01
CA LEU A 76 7.57 -3.73 -2.09
C LEU A 76 8.08 -3.67 -0.65
N ARG A 77 7.17 -3.34 0.26
CA ARG A 77 7.43 -3.34 1.69
C ARG A 77 6.37 -4.13 2.44
N HIS A 78 6.84 -4.86 3.45
CA HIS A 78 6.00 -5.44 4.48
C HIS A 78 6.33 -4.74 5.80
N VAL A 79 5.35 -4.03 6.35
CA VAL A 79 5.51 -3.30 7.61
C VAL A 79 4.77 -4.00 8.73
N THR A 80 5.42 -4.15 9.87
CA THR A 80 4.85 -4.83 11.03
C THR A 80 5.43 -4.31 12.36
N THR A 81 5.04 -4.94 13.46
CA THR A 81 5.45 -4.62 14.82
C THR A 81 6.55 -5.57 15.29
N GLU A 82 7.14 -5.31 16.46
CA GLU A 82 8.31 -6.06 16.94
C GLU A 82 8.11 -7.58 16.95
N ARG A 83 7.01 -8.05 17.53
CA ARG A 83 6.76 -9.49 17.71
C ARG A 83 6.69 -10.24 16.36
N PRO A 84 5.84 -9.83 15.39
CA PRO A 84 5.87 -10.45 14.07
C PRO A 84 7.23 -10.35 13.37
N THR A 85 7.99 -9.26 13.55
CA THR A 85 9.36 -9.16 13.01
C THR A 85 10.26 -10.27 13.54
N ARG A 86 10.23 -10.53 14.85
CA ARG A 86 11.00 -11.64 15.46
C ARG A 86 10.54 -12.99 14.91
N GLU A 87 9.23 -13.19 14.76
CA GLU A 87 8.66 -14.44 14.23
C GLU A 87 9.04 -14.67 12.75
N ILE A 88 9.05 -13.62 11.93
CA ILE A 88 9.47 -13.67 10.52
C ILE A 88 10.95 -14.03 10.44
N LEU A 89 11.81 -13.36 11.22
CA LEU A 89 13.25 -13.64 11.24
C LEU A 89 13.56 -15.05 11.75
N ALA A 90 12.85 -15.52 12.77
CA ALA A 90 13.07 -16.85 13.36
C ALA A 90 12.58 -18.00 12.46
N SER A 91 11.54 -17.75 11.65
CA SER A 91 10.99 -18.75 10.73
C SER A 91 11.46 -18.60 9.29
N GLU A 92 12.20 -17.54 8.99
CA GLU A 92 12.66 -17.16 7.65
C GLU A 92 11.51 -17.11 6.63
N SER A 93 10.32 -16.72 7.10
CA SER A 93 9.10 -16.90 6.31
C SER A 93 7.99 -15.93 6.67
N PHE A 94 7.24 -15.51 5.65
CA PHE A 94 6.00 -14.78 5.78
C PHE A 94 4.85 -15.78 5.78
N LYS A 95 4.22 -15.94 6.95
CA LYS A 95 3.07 -16.81 7.16
C LYS A 95 1.88 -16.01 7.63
N THR A 96 0.68 -16.44 7.25
CA THR A 96 -0.56 -15.99 7.91
C THR A 96 -1.23 -17.17 8.58
N GLN A 97 -1.67 -16.96 9.83
CA GLN A 97 -2.52 -17.91 10.54
C GLN A 97 -3.99 -17.73 10.18
N ASN A 98 -4.36 -16.50 9.81
CA ASN A 98 -5.73 -16.13 9.51
C ASN A 98 -5.99 -16.25 8.03
N TRP A 99 -7.16 -16.78 7.73
CA TRP A 99 -7.72 -16.75 6.41
C TRP A 99 -8.19 -15.34 6.11
N SER A 100 -7.83 -14.82 4.94
CA SER A 100 -8.47 -13.62 4.41
C SER A 100 -9.85 -14.01 3.93
N ASN A 101 -10.87 -13.36 4.50
CA ASN A 101 -12.23 -13.41 3.98
C ASN A 101 -12.24 -12.65 2.66
N LEU A 102 -11.94 -13.39 1.59
CA LEU A 102 -12.06 -12.90 0.24
C LEU A 102 -13.54 -12.63 -0.07
N PRO A 103 -13.84 -11.88 -1.14
CA PRO A 103 -15.22 -11.67 -1.55
C PRO A 103 -15.96 -13.01 -1.61
N TRP A 104 -17.18 -13.05 -1.06
CA TRP A 104 -18.00 -14.26 -0.82
C TRP A 104 -18.12 -15.29 -1.96
N LYS A 105 -17.71 -14.93 -3.18
CA LYS A 105 -17.68 -15.81 -4.36
C LYS A 105 -16.40 -16.66 -4.44
N HIS A 106 -15.32 -16.27 -3.78
CA HIS A 106 -14.05 -16.98 -3.79
C HIS A 106 -13.82 -17.72 -2.47
N PRO A 107 -13.11 -18.86 -2.48
CA PRO A 107 -12.69 -19.49 -1.25
C PRO A 107 -11.83 -18.52 -0.46
N ASN A 108 -11.96 -18.58 0.86
CA ASN A 108 -11.03 -17.91 1.75
C ASN A 108 -9.61 -18.34 1.38
N ALA A 109 -8.68 -17.39 1.39
CA ALA A 109 -7.29 -17.64 1.00
C ALA A 109 -6.35 -17.10 2.06
N ARG A 110 -5.17 -17.70 2.16
CA ARG A 110 -4.08 -17.15 2.96
C ARG A 110 -3.28 -16.19 2.10
N LEU A 111 -3.21 -14.93 2.52
CA LEU A 111 -2.55 -13.87 1.78
C LEU A 111 -1.43 -13.24 2.60
N SER A 112 -0.30 -12.99 1.94
CA SER A 112 0.78 -12.14 2.45
C SER A 112 0.69 -10.78 1.76
N TYR A 113 0.45 -9.72 2.54
CA TYR A 113 0.20 -8.37 2.02
C TYR A 113 1.48 -7.54 2.01
N TRP A 114 1.72 -6.88 0.88
CA TRP A 114 2.88 -6.04 0.64
C TRP A 114 2.46 -4.73 0.01
N SER A 115 2.74 -3.62 0.67
CA SER A 115 2.50 -2.29 0.10
C SER A 115 3.64 -1.91 -0.84
N ILE A 116 3.37 -1.03 -1.79
CA ILE A 116 4.44 -0.45 -2.60
C ILE A 116 5.34 0.46 -1.75
N GLN A 117 6.61 0.54 -2.10
CA GLN A 117 7.49 1.61 -1.66
C GLN A 117 8.02 2.36 -2.88
N VAL A 118 7.61 3.62 -3.02
CA VAL A 118 8.09 4.47 -4.11
C VAL A 118 9.47 5.02 -3.74
N PRO A 119 10.50 4.84 -4.59
CA PRO A 119 11.83 5.39 -4.32
C PRO A 119 11.81 6.93 -4.29
N PRO A 120 12.59 7.59 -3.40
CA PRO A 120 12.63 9.05 -3.31
C PRO A 120 12.91 9.75 -4.65
N GLU A 121 13.84 9.24 -5.45
CA GLU A 121 14.13 9.80 -6.80
C GLU A 121 12.92 9.77 -7.73
N SER A 122 12.08 8.73 -7.64
CA SER A 122 10.85 8.64 -8.43
C SER A 122 9.84 9.67 -7.96
N THR A 123 9.74 9.87 -6.64
CA THR A 123 8.91 10.92 -6.03
C THR A 123 9.35 12.32 -6.45
N GLU A 124 10.64 12.63 -6.37
CA GLU A 124 11.20 13.94 -6.74
C GLU A 124 10.96 14.28 -8.21
N ARG A 125 11.22 13.32 -9.11
CA ARG A 125 10.97 13.50 -10.54
C ARG A 125 9.49 13.72 -10.84
N ALA A 126 8.63 12.94 -10.19
CA ALA A 126 7.19 13.04 -10.33
C ALA A 126 6.67 14.39 -9.79
N CYS A 127 7.24 14.86 -8.68
CA CYS A 127 6.96 16.16 -8.06
C CYS A 127 7.31 17.31 -9.00
N LEU A 128 8.54 17.29 -9.55
CA LEU A 128 9.00 18.32 -10.48
C LEU A 128 8.11 18.42 -11.72
N LYS A 129 7.77 17.27 -12.32
CA LYS A 129 6.89 17.23 -13.50
C LYS A 129 5.49 17.77 -13.17
N ALA A 130 4.89 17.28 -12.08
CA ALA A 130 3.58 17.74 -11.65
C ALA A 130 3.56 19.25 -11.35
N PHE A 131 4.61 19.78 -10.74
CA PHE A 131 4.75 21.20 -10.48
C PHE A 131 4.79 22.01 -11.78
N GLN A 132 5.59 21.58 -12.76
CA GLN A 132 5.70 22.23 -14.08
C GLN A 132 4.38 22.21 -14.87
N ASP A 133 3.64 21.10 -14.80
CA ASP A 133 2.39 20.94 -15.53
C ASP A 133 1.25 21.79 -14.94
N LEU A 134 1.31 22.12 -13.63
CA LEU A 134 0.17 22.66 -12.89
C LEU A 134 0.37 24.05 -12.29
N VAL A 135 1.61 24.52 -12.14
CA VAL A 135 1.93 25.81 -11.54
C VAL A 135 2.49 26.76 -12.60
N PRO A 136 1.83 27.91 -12.86
CA PRO A 136 2.33 28.90 -13.80
C PRO A 136 3.73 29.41 -13.41
N PRO A 137 4.57 29.82 -14.39
CA PRO A 137 5.95 30.25 -14.11
C PRO A 137 6.07 31.48 -13.18
N GLU A 138 5.03 32.30 -13.08
CA GLU A 138 5.00 33.55 -12.32
C GLU A 138 4.80 33.29 -10.81
N GLY A 139 5.72 33.76 -9.95
CA GLY A 139 5.62 33.55 -8.48
C GLY A 139 6.02 32.14 -7.99
N SER A 140 6.74 31.39 -8.82
CA SER A 140 6.97 29.93 -8.68
C SER A 140 7.79 29.49 -7.47
N LYS A 141 8.79 30.27 -7.02
CA LYS A 141 9.74 29.80 -5.98
C LYS A 141 9.09 29.52 -4.62
N ASP A 142 8.17 30.38 -4.18
CA ASP A 142 7.48 30.17 -2.90
C ASP A 142 6.47 29.01 -3.02
N LEU A 143 5.77 28.93 -4.15
CA LEU A 143 4.80 27.86 -4.43
C LEU A 143 5.44 26.48 -4.51
N GLU A 144 6.66 26.38 -5.05
CA GLU A 144 7.43 25.13 -5.14
C GLU A 144 7.66 24.53 -3.74
N LYS A 145 8.10 25.35 -2.79
CA LYS A 145 8.33 24.91 -1.40
C LYS A 145 7.06 24.34 -0.76
N TYR A 146 5.91 24.98 -0.97
CA TYR A 146 4.63 24.50 -0.43
C TYR A 146 4.12 23.26 -1.15
N PHE A 147 4.24 23.21 -2.48
CA PHE A 147 3.87 22.07 -3.29
C PHE A 147 4.64 20.82 -2.85
N ASN A 148 5.97 20.93 -2.74
CA ASN A 148 6.85 19.84 -2.34
C ASN A 148 6.54 19.32 -0.92
N ARG A 149 5.99 20.15 -0.02
CA ARG A 149 5.61 19.76 1.35
C ARG A 149 4.34 18.92 1.43
N GLN A 150 3.46 19.01 0.43
CA GLN A 150 2.17 18.30 0.43
C GLN A 150 2.06 17.22 -0.65
N PHE A 151 2.91 17.29 -1.69
CA PHE A 151 3.01 16.29 -2.72
C PHE A 151 3.60 14.99 -2.16
N ALA A 152 2.96 13.85 -2.46
CA ALA A 152 3.53 12.53 -2.20
C ALA A 152 4.03 12.33 -0.76
N ASN A 153 3.19 12.67 0.23
CA ASN A 153 3.49 12.47 1.65
C ASN A 153 2.69 11.30 2.27
N SER A 154 1.89 10.59 1.47
CA SER A 154 1.19 9.38 1.90
C SER A 154 2.16 8.24 2.21
N PRO A 155 1.73 7.18 2.93
CA PRO A 155 2.61 6.10 3.32
C PRO A 155 3.47 5.57 2.17
N ALA A 156 2.93 5.36 0.97
CA ALA A 156 3.64 4.81 -0.19
C ALA A 156 4.90 5.59 -0.60
N PHE A 157 4.93 6.89 -0.30
CA PHE A 157 6.00 7.83 -0.65
C PHE A 157 6.82 8.30 0.56
N ASN A 158 6.39 7.90 1.77
CA ASN A 158 7.00 8.30 3.02
C ASN A 158 7.91 7.18 3.58
N SER A 159 9.00 7.58 4.27
CA SER A 159 9.85 6.64 4.98
C SER A 159 9.16 6.06 6.22
N ALA A 160 8.28 6.85 6.85
CA ALA A 160 7.41 6.49 7.97
C ALA A 160 6.24 5.60 7.55
N SER A 161 5.56 4.98 8.51
CA SER A 161 4.47 4.03 8.25
C SER A 161 3.29 4.17 9.22
N CYS A 162 2.10 3.89 8.71
CA CYS A 162 0.88 3.75 9.51
C CYS A 162 0.69 2.35 10.13
N TYR A 163 1.52 1.36 9.75
CA TYR A 163 1.29 -0.07 10.04
C TYR A 163 2.25 -0.69 11.07
N GLY A 164 3.24 0.08 11.54
CA GLY A 164 4.26 -0.38 12.49
C GLY A 164 5.62 0.25 12.21
N ASN A 165 6.60 -0.06 13.07
CA ASN A 165 7.94 0.54 12.99
C ASN A 165 8.94 -0.30 12.21
N PHE A 166 8.67 -1.58 11.95
CA PHE A 166 9.63 -2.50 11.34
C PHE A 166 9.24 -2.77 9.89
N LYS A 167 10.12 -2.41 8.96
CA LYS A 167 9.87 -2.44 7.52
C LYS A 167 10.86 -3.35 6.82
N PHE A 168 10.36 -4.44 6.22
CA PHE A 168 11.10 -5.25 5.26
C PHE A 168 10.88 -4.68 3.87
N SER A 169 11.95 -4.20 3.21
CA SER A 169 11.87 -3.61 1.86
C SER A 169 12.61 -4.49 0.86
N LEU A 170 11.88 -5.14 -0.05
CA LEU A 170 12.45 -6.11 -1.00
C LEU A 170 12.12 -5.69 -2.45
N PRO A 171 13.04 -5.92 -3.41
CA PRO A 171 12.73 -5.75 -4.83
C PRO A 171 11.56 -6.66 -5.23
N LEU A 172 10.64 -6.12 -6.05
CA LEU A 172 9.53 -6.91 -6.59
C LEU A 172 10.04 -8.12 -7.39
N SER A 173 11.13 -7.95 -8.15
CA SER A 173 11.78 -9.03 -8.90
C SER A 173 12.19 -10.20 -8.00
N ASP A 174 12.73 -9.90 -6.83
CA ASP A 174 13.23 -10.91 -5.90
C ASP A 174 12.06 -11.66 -5.28
N LEU A 175 11.03 -10.93 -4.83
CA LEU A 175 9.80 -11.55 -4.30
C LEU A 175 9.11 -12.44 -5.34
N LEU A 176 8.99 -11.98 -6.58
CA LEU A 176 8.40 -12.78 -7.66
C LEU A 176 9.25 -14.00 -8.00
N SER A 177 10.57 -13.89 -7.97
CA SER A 177 11.48 -15.01 -8.20
C SER A 177 11.36 -16.07 -7.11
N GLU A 178 11.37 -15.66 -5.85
CA GLU A 178 11.18 -16.56 -4.70
C GLU A 178 9.78 -17.22 -4.74
N TYR A 179 8.75 -16.44 -5.07
CA TYR A 179 7.38 -16.95 -5.20
C TYR A 179 7.22 -17.95 -6.37
N LYS A 180 7.87 -17.67 -7.50
CA LYS A 180 7.89 -18.53 -8.69
C LYS A 180 8.45 -19.92 -8.38
N GLU A 181 9.61 -19.95 -7.72
CA GLU A 181 10.27 -21.19 -7.35
C GLU A 181 9.47 -21.97 -6.29
N GLN A 182 8.96 -21.28 -5.27
CA GLN A 182 8.33 -21.94 -4.12
C GLN A 182 6.88 -22.35 -4.36
N HIS A 183 6.11 -21.59 -5.14
CA HIS A 183 4.66 -21.79 -5.25
C HIS A 183 4.15 -21.94 -6.69
N CYS A 184 4.99 -21.67 -7.70
CA CYS A 184 4.59 -21.75 -9.11
C CYS A 184 5.28 -22.86 -9.91
N GLN A 185 6.08 -23.72 -9.26
CA GLN A 185 6.84 -24.79 -9.94
C GLN A 185 7.70 -24.25 -11.11
N GLY A 186 8.26 -23.05 -10.95
CA GLY A 186 9.04 -22.38 -11.99
C GLY A 186 8.20 -21.72 -13.11
N ALA A 187 6.88 -21.71 -13.03
CA ALA A 187 6.03 -20.94 -13.94
C ALA A 187 5.89 -19.48 -13.48
N GLU A 188 5.67 -18.55 -14.42
CA GLU A 188 5.48 -17.13 -14.08
C GLU A 188 4.21 -16.92 -13.23
N PRO A 189 4.28 -16.16 -12.12
CA PRO A 189 3.10 -15.83 -11.31
C PRO A 189 2.08 -14.99 -12.10
N GLU A 190 0.80 -15.22 -11.84
CA GLU A 190 -0.29 -14.44 -12.42
C GLU A 190 -0.66 -13.23 -11.55
N PHE A 191 -1.06 -12.14 -12.22
CA PHE A 191 -1.52 -10.91 -11.57
C PHE A 191 -3.00 -10.69 -11.87
N ARG A 192 -3.83 -10.74 -10.82
CA ARG A 192 -5.28 -10.50 -10.91
C ARG A 192 -5.69 -9.27 -10.12
N VAL A 193 -6.73 -8.59 -10.58
CA VAL A 193 -7.39 -7.50 -9.87
C VAL A 193 -8.22 -8.11 -8.76
N LEU A 194 -7.71 -8.08 -7.53
CA LEU A 194 -8.50 -8.53 -6.38
C LEU A 194 -9.61 -7.53 -6.07
N GLY A 195 -9.30 -6.23 -6.13
CA GLY A 195 -10.28 -5.17 -5.98
C GLY A 195 -9.74 -3.90 -5.36
N THR A 196 -10.65 -3.10 -4.81
CA THR A 196 -10.36 -1.86 -4.10
C THR A 196 -10.88 -1.94 -2.68
N ALA A 197 -9.99 -1.81 -1.70
CA ALA A 197 -10.35 -1.68 -0.29
C ALA A 197 -10.34 -0.20 0.14
N MET A 198 -11.24 0.13 1.06
CA MET A 198 -11.43 1.47 1.61
C MET A 198 -11.39 1.36 3.13
N TYR A 199 -10.40 1.98 3.76
CA TYR A 199 -10.25 1.93 5.20
C TYR A 199 -9.76 3.27 5.76
N LYS A 200 -10.58 3.91 6.60
CA LYS A 200 -10.36 5.26 7.14
C LYS A 200 -10.10 6.30 6.04
N GLN A 201 -8.83 6.56 5.70
CA GLN A 201 -8.40 7.50 4.65
C GLN A 201 -7.72 6.79 3.46
N GLU A 202 -7.47 5.49 3.57
CA GLU A 202 -6.78 4.71 2.56
C GLU A 202 -7.76 4.15 1.52
N ILE A 203 -7.41 4.33 0.24
CA ILE A 203 -7.98 3.61 -0.90
C ILE A 203 -6.88 2.68 -1.43
N ALA A 204 -6.95 1.40 -1.08
CA ALA A 204 -5.97 0.41 -1.49
C ALA A 204 -6.43 -0.32 -2.76
N HIS A 205 -5.68 -0.17 -3.85
CA HIS A 205 -5.80 -1.03 -5.03
C HIS A 205 -5.04 -2.32 -4.77
N ILE A 206 -5.73 -3.46 -4.79
CA ILE A 206 -5.14 -4.75 -4.42
C ILE A 206 -4.97 -5.64 -5.64
N VAL A 207 -3.73 -6.00 -5.91
CA VAL A 207 -3.34 -6.99 -6.93
C VAL A 207 -3.10 -8.31 -6.24
N LEU A 208 -3.84 -9.35 -6.63
CA LEU A 208 -3.55 -10.72 -6.22
C LEU A 208 -2.40 -11.26 -7.08
N VAL A 209 -1.37 -11.77 -6.43
CA VAL A 209 -0.30 -12.54 -7.05
C VAL A 209 -0.52 -14.00 -6.69
N HIS A 210 -0.74 -14.87 -7.68
CA HIS A 210 -0.98 -16.29 -7.43
C HIS A 210 -0.29 -17.19 -8.44
N SER A 211 -0.14 -18.46 -8.07
CA SER A 211 0.34 -19.51 -8.97
C SER A 211 -0.63 -19.72 -10.14
N PRO A 212 -0.15 -19.90 -11.38
CA PRO A 212 -1.02 -20.23 -12.52
C PRO A 212 -1.77 -21.57 -12.36
N MET A 213 -1.34 -22.41 -11.41
CA MET A 213 -2.03 -23.65 -11.04
C MET A 213 -3.24 -23.43 -10.10
N ALA A 214 -3.35 -22.25 -9.48
CA ALA A 214 -4.45 -21.91 -8.57
C ALA A 214 -5.67 -21.43 -9.37
N THR A 215 -6.49 -22.38 -9.81
CA THR A 215 -7.68 -22.12 -10.66
C THR A 215 -8.83 -21.39 -9.94
N GLU A 216 -8.83 -21.37 -8.61
CA GLU A 216 -9.85 -20.75 -7.78
C GLU A 216 -9.94 -19.21 -7.90
N PHE A 217 -8.96 -18.59 -8.57
CA PHE A 217 -8.91 -17.15 -8.84
C PHE A 217 -9.07 -16.81 -10.32
N SER A 218 -9.36 -17.80 -11.18
CA SER A 218 -9.38 -17.64 -12.64
C SER A 218 -10.46 -16.68 -13.15
N ASP A 219 -11.51 -16.49 -12.37
CA ASP A 219 -12.63 -15.57 -12.65
C ASP A 219 -12.34 -14.12 -12.24
N LEU A 220 -11.28 -13.87 -11.44
CA LEU A 220 -10.81 -12.52 -11.19
C LEU A 220 -10.22 -11.91 -12.47
N PRO A 221 -10.51 -10.63 -12.78
CA PRO A 221 -9.94 -9.98 -13.95
C PRO A 221 -8.42 -9.96 -13.90
N SER A 222 -7.76 -10.22 -15.03
CA SER A 222 -6.31 -10.02 -15.13
C SER A 222 -5.95 -8.53 -15.01
N VAL A 223 -4.80 -8.24 -14.41
CA VAL A 223 -4.22 -6.89 -14.50
C VAL A 223 -3.98 -6.58 -15.98
N PRO A 224 -4.51 -5.45 -16.51
CA PRO A 224 -4.46 -5.16 -17.92
C PRO A 224 -3.02 -4.98 -18.41
N ILE A 225 -2.74 -5.47 -19.62
CA ILE A 225 -1.47 -5.22 -20.33
C ILE A 225 -1.72 -4.11 -21.33
N VAL A 226 -0.91 -3.06 -21.27
CA VAL A 226 -1.18 -1.79 -21.96
C VAL A 226 0.09 -1.28 -22.62
N GLY A 227 -0.01 -0.86 -23.89
CA GLY A 227 1.06 -0.19 -24.62
C GLY A 227 1.18 1.30 -24.28
N GLY A 228 2.36 1.91 -24.50
CA GLY A 228 2.68 3.27 -24.06
C GLY A 228 1.79 4.40 -24.63
N ASN A 229 0.94 4.12 -25.62
CA ASN A 229 0.05 5.08 -26.28
C ASN A 229 -1.44 4.96 -25.87
N ALA A 230 -1.79 4.04 -24.97
CA ALA A 230 -3.18 3.86 -24.57
C ALA A 230 -3.71 5.04 -23.76
N ASN A 231 -4.95 5.44 -24.03
CA ASN A 231 -5.64 6.51 -23.32
C ASN A 231 -7.14 6.15 -23.17
N PRO A 232 -7.71 6.11 -21.95
CA PRO A 232 -7.05 6.31 -20.66
C PRO A 232 -6.19 5.12 -20.25
N LEU A 233 -5.05 5.37 -19.59
CA LEU A 233 -4.31 4.31 -18.92
C LEU A 233 -5.12 3.80 -17.70
N PRO A 234 -5.00 2.51 -17.30
CA PRO A 234 -5.55 2.01 -16.04
C PRO A 234 -4.78 2.53 -14.80
N PHE A 235 -5.35 2.35 -13.61
CA PHE A 235 -4.66 2.67 -12.34
C PHE A 235 -3.50 1.75 -12.02
N VAL A 236 -3.65 0.46 -12.34
CA VAL A 236 -2.59 -0.52 -12.24
C VAL A 236 -2.61 -1.32 -13.52
N PHE A 237 -1.46 -1.42 -14.18
CA PHE A 237 -1.33 -2.13 -15.44
C PHE A 237 0.08 -2.68 -15.62
N ARG A 238 0.25 -3.59 -16.57
CA ARG A 238 1.55 -4.06 -17.00
C ARG A 238 1.89 -3.42 -18.34
N SER A 239 3.11 -2.90 -18.47
CA SER A 239 3.64 -2.40 -19.73
C SER A 239 3.74 -3.53 -20.75
N GLN A 240 3.23 -3.31 -21.96
CA GLN A 240 3.38 -4.28 -23.05
C GLN A 240 4.84 -4.41 -23.53
N GLU A 241 5.64 -3.36 -23.36
CA GLU A 241 7.01 -3.26 -23.90
C GLU A 241 8.00 -4.07 -23.06
N ASP A 242 7.88 -4.02 -21.74
CA ASP A 242 8.84 -4.62 -20.81
C ASP A 242 8.19 -5.44 -19.69
N GLY A 243 6.86 -5.60 -19.72
CA GLY A 243 6.11 -6.43 -18.77
C GLY A 243 6.04 -5.86 -17.35
N LYS A 244 6.64 -4.69 -17.09
CA LYS A 244 6.73 -4.08 -15.76
C LYS A 244 5.36 -3.66 -15.25
N LEU A 245 5.13 -3.90 -13.96
CA LEU A 245 3.95 -3.40 -13.27
C LEU A 245 4.09 -1.89 -13.04
N ILE A 246 3.06 -1.14 -13.40
CA ILE A 246 2.98 0.32 -13.29
C ILE A 246 1.77 0.66 -12.44
N TRP A 247 1.96 1.58 -11.51
CA TRP A 247 0.92 2.15 -10.66
C TRP A 247 0.71 3.62 -10.98
N ARG A 248 -0.55 4.03 -10.98
CA ARG A 248 -0.98 5.40 -11.27
C ARG A 248 -1.94 5.92 -10.20
N PRO A 249 -1.44 6.40 -9.05
CA PRO A 249 -2.31 6.93 -8.01
C PRO A 249 -2.99 8.25 -8.44
N GLU A 250 -4.23 8.42 -7.99
CA GLU A 250 -5.02 9.66 -8.10
C GLU A 250 -4.99 10.51 -6.84
N SER A 251 -4.40 10.01 -5.74
CA SER A 251 -4.14 10.81 -4.55
C SER A 251 -2.92 10.30 -3.84
N THR A 252 -1.94 11.17 -3.66
CA THR A 252 -0.62 10.84 -3.09
C THR A 252 -0.39 11.51 -1.74
N SER A 253 -1.40 12.20 -1.19
CA SER A 253 -1.25 13.03 0.00
C SER A 253 -2.22 12.63 1.13
N ILE A 254 -1.73 12.64 2.37
CA ILE A 254 -2.53 12.40 3.57
C ILE A 254 -3.29 13.64 4.05
N PHE A 255 -2.78 14.84 3.76
CA PHE A 255 -3.41 16.11 4.10
C PHE A 255 -3.15 17.16 3.02
N LEU A 256 -4.15 17.99 2.77
CA LEU A 256 -3.98 19.22 1.98
C LEU A 256 -3.57 20.33 2.94
N LYS A 257 -2.36 20.90 2.76
CA LYS A 257 -1.97 22.14 3.45
C LYS A 257 -2.48 23.38 2.70
N MET A 258 -2.57 23.30 1.38
CA MET A 258 -3.00 24.41 0.52
C MET A 258 -3.77 23.90 -0.70
N LYS A 259 -4.90 24.54 -1.01
CA LYS A 259 -5.62 24.34 -2.28
C LYS A 259 -4.92 25.09 -3.39
N ILE A 260 -4.68 24.41 -4.50
CA ILE A 260 -4.16 25.01 -5.73
C ILE A 260 -5.30 24.86 -6.76
N SER A 261 -5.65 25.88 -7.55
CA SER A 261 -6.70 25.77 -8.61
C SER A 261 -6.53 26.84 -9.69
N GLU A 262 -6.89 26.50 -10.94
CA GLU A 262 -6.76 27.36 -12.13
C GLU A 262 -7.42 28.75 -12.02
N LYS A 263 -8.48 28.88 -11.20
CA LYS A 263 -9.19 30.16 -10.99
C LYS A 263 -8.92 30.80 -9.63
N VAL A 264 -8.20 30.11 -8.75
CA VAL A 264 -8.00 30.49 -7.36
C VAL A 264 -6.60 30.00 -6.93
N CYS A 265 -5.54 30.61 -7.49
CA CYS A 265 -4.48 31.08 -6.61
C CYS A 265 -4.98 32.38 -5.95
N SER A 266 -6.15 32.33 -5.32
CA SER A 266 -6.53 33.36 -4.37
C SER A 266 -5.81 32.99 -3.09
N ILE A 267 -4.65 33.60 -2.90
CA ILE A 267 -4.07 33.92 -1.59
C ILE A 267 -5.03 34.87 -0.82
N ARG A 268 -6.32 34.52 -0.77
CA ARG A 268 -7.40 35.25 -0.10
C ARG A 268 -8.31 34.17 0.48
N LYS A 269 -7.86 33.48 1.53
CA LYS A 269 -8.15 33.91 2.91
C LYS A 269 -6.96 33.91 3.88
N CYS A 270 -5.75 33.56 3.43
CA CYS A 270 -4.54 33.74 4.23
C CYS A 270 -3.67 34.81 3.57
N LYS A 271 -3.28 35.83 4.33
CA LYS A 271 -2.28 36.80 3.85
C LYS A 271 -0.97 36.05 3.54
N PRO A 272 -0.15 36.52 2.58
CA PRO A 272 1.20 36.01 2.34
C PRO A 272 2.09 36.00 3.61
N TYR A 273 1.69 36.81 4.61
CA TYR A 273 2.31 36.91 5.93
C TYR A 273 1.36 36.40 7.01
N CYS A 274 0.94 35.14 6.90
CA CYS A 274 0.40 34.47 8.08
C CYS A 274 1.60 34.13 8.96
N THR A 275 1.85 34.95 9.98
CA THR A 275 2.93 34.75 10.98
C THR A 275 2.79 33.44 11.75
N ASP A 276 1.61 32.81 11.70
CA ASP A 276 1.32 31.48 12.27
C ASP A 276 1.63 30.32 11.30
N CYS A 277 2.17 30.62 10.10
CA CYS A 277 2.62 29.60 9.14
C CYS A 277 4.11 29.28 9.25
N ASP A 278 4.84 29.95 10.15
CA ASP A 278 6.12 29.44 10.63
C ASP A 278 5.81 28.24 11.54
N ASP A 279 6.55 27.14 11.34
CA ASP A 279 6.42 25.87 12.07
C ASP A 279 5.13 25.05 11.87
N ASP A 280 4.85 24.66 10.62
CA ASP A 280 3.99 23.51 10.25
C ASP A 280 2.53 23.51 10.79
N THR A 281 2.08 24.60 11.42
CA THR A 281 0.85 24.65 12.22
C THR A 281 -0.08 25.75 11.75
N CYS A 282 -0.41 25.75 10.45
CA CYS A 282 -1.61 26.47 10.03
C CYS A 282 -2.85 25.73 10.56
N GLY A 283 -3.28 26.07 11.78
CA GLY A 283 -4.42 25.46 12.48
C GLY A 283 -5.78 25.64 11.78
N TYR A 284 -5.82 26.40 10.69
CA TYR A 284 -7.04 26.63 9.92
C TYR A 284 -7.31 25.56 8.83
N TYR A 285 -6.29 24.83 8.36
CA TYR A 285 -6.42 24.01 7.14
C TYR A 285 -5.61 22.71 7.14
N GLY A 286 -5.57 21.98 8.26
CA GLY A 286 -5.19 20.56 8.27
C GLY A 286 -6.33 19.71 7.71
N ASP A 287 -6.61 19.79 6.41
CA ASP A 287 -7.69 19.02 5.80
C ASP A 287 -7.21 17.62 5.43
N ASN A 288 -7.53 16.66 6.30
CA ASN A 288 -7.39 15.23 6.02
C ASN A 288 -7.95 14.88 4.64
N CYS A 289 -7.12 14.22 3.85
CA CYS A 289 -7.45 13.71 2.52
C CYS A 289 -7.47 12.19 2.53
N VAL A 290 -8.02 11.61 1.47
CA VAL A 290 -7.76 10.21 1.17
C VAL A 290 -6.46 10.07 0.39
N TRP A 291 -5.79 8.93 0.52
CA TRP A 291 -4.64 8.59 -0.33
C TRP A 291 -4.87 7.24 -1.01
N ASN A 292 -4.21 7.04 -2.14
CA ASN A 292 -4.11 5.72 -2.75
C ASN A 292 -2.90 4.96 -2.22
N GLU A 293 -3.06 3.65 -2.11
CA GLU A 293 -2.00 2.69 -1.83
C GLU A 293 -2.12 1.55 -2.85
N LEU A 294 -0.98 0.98 -3.25
CA LEU A 294 -0.98 -0.25 -4.04
C LEU A 294 -0.50 -1.39 -3.16
N ILE A 295 -1.31 -2.45 -3.07
CA ILE A 295 -1.01 -3.64 -2.30
C ILE A 295 -0.90 -4.84 -3.24
N LEU A 296 0.21 -5.57 -3.15
CA LEU A 296 0.36 -6.90 -3.74
C LEU A 296 0.08 -7.94 -2.65
N ALA A 297 -0.97 -8.72 -2.86
CA ALA A 297 -1.36 -9.81 -1.99
C ALA A 297 -0.90 -11.13 -2.60
N PHE A 298 0.12 -11.75 -2.02
CA PHE A 298 0.65 -13.04 -2.48
C PHE A 298 -0.18 -14.17 -1.88
N HIS A 299 -0.75 -15.03 -2.73
CA HIS A 299 -1.45 -16.24 -2.31
C HIS A 299 -0.48 -17.28 -1.74
N LEU A 300 -0.77 -17.79 -0.55
CA LEU A 300 0.01 -18.82 0.13
C LEU A 300 -0.71 -20.18 0.04
N PRO A 301 -0.51 -20.95 -1.05
CA PRO A 301 -1.26 -22.18 -1.30
C PRO A 301 -0.98 -23.24 -0.23
N GLY A 302 -1.99 -24.03 0.14
CA GLY A 302 -1.80 -25.17 1.06
C GLY A 302 -1.24 -24.79 2.43
N ASN A 303 -1.35 -23.52 2.84
CA ASN A 303 -0.73 -22.97 4.06
C ASN A 303 0.80 -22.90 4.02
N GLU A 304 1.40 -23.04 2.84
CA GLU A 304 2.85 -22.92 2.67
C GLU A 304 3.28 -21.45 2.77
N PRO A 305 4.24 -21.11 3.65
CA PRO A 305 4.68 -19.74 3.80
C PRO A 305 5.64 -19.34 2.68
N LEU A 306 5.69 -18.04 2.38
CA LEU A 306 6.71 -17.49 1.48
C LEU A 306 8.02 -17.37 2.25
N ARG A 307 9.02 -18.18 1.91
CA ARG A 307 10.33 -18.18 2.57
C ARG A 307 11.27 -17.18 1.91
N ILE A 308 12.02 -16.45 2.73
CA ILE A 308 13.08 -15.55 2.28
C ILE A 308 14.29 -15.81 3.17
N PRO A 309 15.50 -16.04 2.61
CA PRO A 309 16.70 -16.28 3.38
C PRO A 309 16.92 -15.21 4.46
N ARG A 310 17.32 -15.64 5.66
CA ARG A 310 17.51 -14.74 6.81
C ARG A 310 18.42 -13.56 6.49
N GLU A 311 19.48 -13.78 5.71
CA GLU A 311 20.43 -12.75 5.32
C GLU A 311 19.72 -11.62 4.56
N LYS A 312 18.93 -11.98 3.54
CA LYS A 312 18.10 -11.02 2.78
C LYS A 312 17.08 -10.33 3.67
N LEU A 313 16.46 -11.05 4.61
CA LEU A 313 15.53 -10.45 5.58
C LEU A 313 16.21 -9.40 6.46
N LEU A 314 17.40 -9.68 6.99
CA LEU A 314 18.15 -8.74 7.82
C LEU A 314 18.66 -7.53 7.03
N GLU A 315 19.08 -7.73 5.78
CA GLU A 315 19.49 -6.66 4.87
C GLU A 315 18.32 -5.73 4.51
N SER A 316 17.15 -6.32 4.26
CA SER A 316 15.92 -5.57 3.92
C SER A 316 15.24 -4.89 5.11
N LEU A 317 15.60 -5.25 6.34
CA LEU A 317 14.94 -4.79 7.56
C LEU A 317 15.46 -3.41 8.01
N SER A 318 14.54 -2.47 8.15
CA SER A 318 14.76 -1.10 8.63
C SER A 318 13.73 -0.68 9.66
N GLY A 319 14.12 0.24 10.54
CA GLY A 319 13.22 0.91 11.49
C GLY A 319 12.72 2.22 10.89
N CYS A 320 11.46 2.56 11.12
CA CYS A 320 10.83 3.80 10.66
C CYS A 320 9.95 4.44 11.73
N ASP A 321 9.70 5.74 11.56
CA ASP A 321 8.74 6.48 12.38
C ASP A 321 7.30 6.09 12.06
N ILE A 322 6.41 6.41 12.99
CA ILE A 322 4.98 6.23 12.81
C ILE A 322 4.35 7.46 12.17
N LEU A 323 3.57 7.22 11.12
CA LEU A 323 2.76 8.22 10.46
C LEU A 323 1.31 8.13 10.97
N GLU A 324 0.70 9.29 11.21
CA GLU A 324 -0.72 9.34 11.57
C GLU A 324 -1.63 9.25 10.33
N PRO A 325 -2.76 8.53 10.40
CA PRO A 325 -3.23 7.78 11.57
C PRO A 325 -2.45 6.46 11.77
N TYR A 326 -2.09 6.13 13.02
CA TYR A 326 -1.59 4.79 13.35
C TYR A 326 -2.72 3.75 13.27
N LEU A 327 -2.46 2.62 12.62
CA LEU A 327 -3.48 1.61 12.27
C LEU A 327 -3.37 0.30 13.06
N ARG A 328 -2.51 0.24 14.09
CA ARG A 328 -2.33 -0.92 14.98
C ARG A 328 -2.65 -0.55 16.43
N GLU A 329 -2.53 -1.52 17.34
CA GLU A 329 -2.74 -1.29 18.77
C GLU A 329 -1.66 -0.32 19.31
N GLU A 330 -2.06 0.70 20.09
CA GLU A 330 -1.18 1.78 20.52
C GLU A 330 0.01 1.28 21.36
N GLU A 331 -0.16 0.16 22.06
CA GLU A 331 0.90 -0.48 22.86
C GLU A 331 2.05 -1.02 22.02
N THR A 332 1.83 -1.21 20.72
CA THR A 332 2.87 -1.67 19.78
C THR A 332 3.68 -0.53 19.18
N ARG A 333 3.30 0.71 19.48
CA ARG A 333 3.92 1.92 18.93
C ARG A 333 5.31 2.14 19.54
N LEU A 334 6.31 2.26 18.68
CA LEU A 334 7.66 2.67 19.07
C LEU A 334 8.06 3.98 18.36
N ARG A 335 9.11 4.61 18.86
CA ARG A 335 9.87 5.61 18.09
C ARG A 335 10.85 4.89 17.16
N GLN A 336 11.26 5.54 16.06
CA GLN A 336 12.22 4.96 15.13
C GLN A 336 13.52 4.49 15.82
N GLU A 337 14.05 5.27 16.75
CA GLU A 337 15.28 4.92 17.49
C GLU A 337 15.15 3.58 18.23
N GLY A 338 14.04 3.37 18.95
CA GLY A 338 13.79 2.12 19.67
C GLY A 338 13.66 0.92 18.72
N ALA A 339 13.01 1.10 17.57
CA ALA A 339 12.95 0.05 16.55
C ALA A 339 14.34 -0.27 15.97
N GLN A 340 15.18 0.74 15.74
CA GLN A 340 16.54 0.54 15.26
C GLN A 340 17.43 -0.17 16.28
N ASP A 341 17.30 0.14 17.57
CA ASP A 341 18.04 -0.54 18.64
C ASP A 341 17.71 -2.05 18.66
N ILE A 342 16.42 -2.39 18.53
CA ILE A 342 15.96 -3.78 18.42
C ILE A 342 16.54 -4.44 17.17
N ILE A 343 16.53 -3.77 16.01
CA ILE A 343 17.12 -4.31 14.77
C ILE A 343 18.62 -4.56 14.93
N ARG A 344 19.36 -3.67 15.58
CA ARG A 344 20.79 -3.86 15.84
C ARG A 344 21.04 -5.08 16.72
N SER A 345 20.21 -5.30 17.74
CA SER A 345 20.25 -6.53 18.55
C SER A 345 20.01 -7.79 17.70
N LEU A 346 18.96 -7.77 16.86
CA LEU A 346 18.60 -8.91 16.01
C LEU A 346 19.69 -9.26 14.98
N LYS A 347 20.42 -8.26 14.48
CA LYS A 347 21.55 -8.45 13.55
C LYS A 347 22.81 -8.99 14.25
N ALA A 348 22.93 -8.78 15.57
CA ALA A 348 24.05 -9.27 16.36
C ALA A 348 23.85 -10.69 16.90
N GLU A 349 22.61 -11.21 16.87
CA GLU A 349 22.31 -12.59 17.29
C GLU A 349 23.03 -13.59 16.38
N PRO A 350 23.90 -14.48 16.91
CA PRO A 350 24.57 -15.50 16.11
C PRO A 350 23.53 -16.44 15.50
N VAL A 351 23.76 -16.87 14.25
CA VAL A 351 22.94 -17.88 13.58
C VAL A 351 23.14 -19.20 14.32
N GLU A 352 22.33 -19.48 15.34
CA GLU A 352 22.27 -20.80 15.95
C GLU A 352 21.74 -21.77 14.89
N ARG A 353 22.66 -22.46 14.20
CA ARG A 353 22.34 -23.69 13.46
C ARG A 353 21.87 -24.71 14.48
N LYS A 354 20.56 -24.75 14.76
CA LYS A 354 19.95 -25.92 15.38
C LYS A 354 19.95 -27.06 14.36
N ILE A 355 21.11 -27.71 14.21
CA ILE A 355 21.18 -29.09 13.75
C ILE A 355 20.70 -29.92 14.94
N LEU A 356 19.39 -30.12 15.04
CA LEU A 356 18.85 -31.23 15.80
C LEU A 356 19.15 -32.49 14.98
N ASN A 357 20.27 -33.15 15.27
CA ASN A 357 20.42 -34.57 15.00
C ASN A 357 19.65 -35.33 16.10
N PRO A 358 18.49 -35.94 15.84
CA PRO A 358 18.12 -37.13 16.58
C PRO A 358 18.95 -38.30 16.02
N TRP A 359 19.15 -39.36 16.80
CA TRP A 359 19.94 -40.57 16.49
C TRP A 359 21.41 -40.52 16.92
N ASN A 360 21.61 -40.37 18.23
CA ASN A 360 22.64 -41.12 18.95
C ASN A 360 21.94 -41.93 20.06
N GLY A 361 22.07 -43.26 20.01
CA GLY A 361 21.42 -44.20 20.93
C GLY A 361 21.07 -45.49 20.19
N SER A 362 22.06 -46.33 19.93
CA SER A 362 22.41 -47.52 20.73
C SER A 362 21.92 -48.80 20.05
N GLU A 363 22.88 -49.52 19.45
CA GLU A 363 22.75 -50.93 19.07
C GLU A 363 22.35 -51.79 20.28
N PRO A 364 21.49 -52.80 20.11
CA PRO A 364 21.33 -53.84 21.11
C PRO A 364 22.37 -54.96 20.91
N PRO A 365 22.84 -55.61 21.99
CA PRO A 365 23.80 -56.70 21.88
C PRO A 365 23.12 -58.03 21.55
N CYS A 366 23.78 -58.77 20.63
CA CYS A 366 23.63 -60.17 20.22
C CYS A 366 22.34 -60.62 19.54
#